data_AF-R4LW70-F1
#
_entry.id   AF-R4LW70-F1
#
_cell.length_a   1.000
_cell.length_b   1.000
_cell.length_c   1.000
_cell.angle_alpha   90.00
_cell.angle_beta   90.00
_cell.angle_gamma   90.00
#
_symmetry.space_group_name_H-M   'P 1'
#
loop_
_entity.id
_entity.type
_entity.pdbx_description
1 polymer ?
#
loop_
_entity_poly.entity_id
_entity_poly.type
_entity_poly.pdbx_seq_one_letter_code
_entity_poly.pdbx_strand_id
1 'polypeptide(L)' 'MWTKKFWKQAGERAVKSAAQALIGLWPLDQFNVLHADVPLAAGLAVGAAVLSVLTSIVTANVGEPNDPSAVARP' A
#
# COMPACT_ATOMS: atom_id res chain seq x y z
N MET A 1 -16.13 1.55 6.95
CA MET A 1 -15.23 0.54 6.37
C MET A 1 -15.95 -0.68 5.76
N TRP A 2 -17.21 -0.97 6.09
CA TRP A 2 -17.89 -2.20 5.65
C TRP A 2 -18.46 -2.16 4.22
N THR A 3 -18.08 -1.16 3.43
CA THR A 3 -18.59 -0.97 2.07
C THR A 3 -17.63 -1.53 1.05
N LYS A 4 -18.15 -1.99 -0.11
CA LYS A 4 -17.32 -2.41 -1.24
C LYS A 4 -16.40 -1.28 -1.74
N LYS A 5 -16.88 -0.02 -1.70
CA LYS A 5 -16.11 1.18 -2.07
C LYS A 5 -14.84 1.29 -1.22
N PHE A 6 -14.97 1.16 0.11
CA PHE A 6 -13.85 1.27 1.03
C PHE A 6 -12.75 0.25 0.70
N TRP A 7 -13.11 -1.03 0.63
CA TRP A 7 -12.15 -2.12 0.42
C TRP A 7 -11.53 -2.10 -0.97
N LYS A 8 -12.27 -1.68 -1.99
CA LYS A 8 -11.71 -1.49 -3.34
C LYS A 8 -10.61 -0.43 -3.33
N GLN A 9 -10.88 0.73 -2.74
CA GLN A 9 -9.91 1.83 -2.68
C GLN A 9 -8.72 1.53 -1.76
N ALA A 10 -8.96 0.88 -0.62
CA ALA A 10 -7.89 0.42 0.27
C ALA A 10 -7.00 -0.63 -0.42
N GLY A 11 -7.60 -1.53 -1.21
CA GLY A 11 -6.88 -2.52 -2.01
C GLY A 11 -6.02 -1.89 -3.11
N GLU A 12 -6.57 -0.96 -3.89
CA GLU A 12 -5.80 -0.19 -4.88
C GLU A 12 -4.60 0.52 -4.24
N ARG A 13 -4.79 1.12 -3.05
CA ARG A 13 -3.70 1.74 -2.28
C ARG A 13 -2.66 0.72 -1.81
N ALA A 14 -3.08 -0.43 -1.31
CA ALA A 14 -2.18 -1.48 -0.84
C ALA A 14 -1.27 -2.00 -1.98
N VAL A 15 -1.84 -2.26 -3.15
CA VAL A 15 -1.08 -2.66 -4.35
C VAL A 15 -0.11 -1.55 -4.77
N LYS A 16 -0.55 -0.29 -4.75
CA LYS A 16 0.31 0.86 -5.05
C LYS A 16 1.47 0.98 -4.07
N SER A 17 1.22 0.81 -2.77
CA SER A 17 2.27 0.84 -1.74
C SER A 17 3.26 -0.31 -1.88
N ALA A 18 2.80 -1.51 -2.23
CA ALA A 18 3.69 -2.64 -2.55
C ALA A 18 4.60 -2.32 -3.74
N ALA A 19 4.03 -1.79 -4.83
CA ALA A 19 4.81 -1.39 -6.00
C ALA A 19 5.80 -0.27 -5.68
N GLN A 20 5.41 0.73 -4.89
CA GLN A 20 6.29 1.81 -4.45
C GLN A 20 7.45 1.30 -3.59
N ALA A 21 7.21 0.32 -2.71
CA ALA A 21 8.28 -0.31 -1.93
C ALA A 21 9.29 -1.03 -2.83
N LEU A 22 8.82 -1.76 -3.84
CA LEU A 22 9.69 -2.43 -4.81
C LEU A 22 10.48 -1.45 -5.69
N ILE A 23 9.83 -0.41 -6.20
CA ILE A 23 10.49 0.66 -6.97
C ILE A 23 11.55 1.37 -6.11
N GLY A 24 11.28 1.54 -4.81
CA GLY A 24 12.21 2.11 -3.84
C GLY A 24 13.51 1.33 -3.66
N LEU A 25 13.57 0.06 -4.09
CA LEU A 25 14.80 -0.75 -4.07
C LEU A 25 15.72 -0.49 -5.26
N TRP A 26 15.23 0.13 -6.34
CA TRP A 26 16.02 0.36 -7.55
C TRP A 26 17.31 1.16 -7.33
N PRO A 27 17.35 2.21 -6.48
CA PRO A 27 18.58 2.95 -6.21
C PRO A 27 19.66 2.13 -5.45
N LEU A 28 19.30 0.96 -4.89
CA LEU A 28 20.19 0.12 -4.08
C LEU A 28 20.88 -0.98 -4.91
N ASP A 29 21.03 -0.78 -6.23
CA ASP A 29 21.51 -1.77 -7.21
C ASP A 29 20.69 -3.09 -7.27
N GLN A 30 19.54 -3.15 -6.60
CA GLN A 30 18.62 -4.31 -6.63
C GLN A 30 17.74 -4.36 -7.90
N PHE A 31 18.02 -3.54 -8.92
CA PHE A 31 17.28 -3.55 -10.18
C PHE A 31 17.56 -4.83 -11.01
N ASN A 32 18.72 -5.44 -10.81
CA ASN A 32 19.07 -6.66 -11.52
C ASN A 32 18.23 -7.83 -10.99
N VAL A 33 17.18 -8.20 -11.71
CA VAL A 33 16.24 -9.26 -11.31
C VAL A 33 16.91 -10.62 -11.10
N LEU A 34 18.07 -10.86 -11.72
CA LEU A 34 18.83 -12.11 -11.59
C LEU A 34 19.61 -12.20 -10.29
N HIS A 35 19.93 -11.06 -9.68
CA HIS A 35 20.69 -10.94 -8.43
C HIS A 35 19.86 -10.33 -7.29
N ALA A 36 18.59 -10.05 -7.54
CA ALA A 36 17.70 -9.43 -6.56
C ALA A 36 17.49 -10.37 -5.36
N ASP A 37 17.54 -9.80 -4.15
CA ASP A 37 17.11 -10.49 -2.93
C ASP A 37 15.57 -10.59 -2.92
N VAL A 38 15.06 -11.69 -3.48
CA VAL A 38 13.61 -11.94 -3.60
C VAL A 38 12.92 -11.98 -2.22
N PRO A 39 13.45 -12.66 -1.18
CA PRO A 39 12.88 -12.59 0.16
C PRO A 39 12.76 -11.17 0.72
N LEU A 40 13.81 -10.34 0.60
CA LEU A 40 13.79 -8.95 1.05
C LEU A 40 12.73 -8.14 0.28
N ALA A 41 12.74 -8.23 -1.05
CA ALA A 41 11.81 -7.51 -1.90
C ALA A 41 10.35 -7.88 -1.62
N ALA A 42 10.06 -9.18 -1.49
CA ALA A 42 8.73 -9.67 -1.16
C ALA A 42 8.29 -9.24 0.24
N GLY A 43 9.19 -9.32 1.23
CA GLY A 43 8.92 -8.87 2.59
C GLY A 43 8.57 -7.39 2.68
N LEU A 44 9.31 -6.53 1.97
CA LEU A 44 9.04 -5.10 1.90
C LEU A 44 7.73 -4.79 1.18
N ALA A 45 7.45 -5.46 0.06
CA ALA A 45 6.21 -5.27 -0.69
C ALA A 45 4.98 -5.67 0.13
N VAL A 46 5.02 -6.83 0.80
CA VAL A 46 3.94 -7.30 1.68
C VAL A 46 3.78 -6.38 2.89
N GLY A 47 4.89 -5.99 3.53
CA GLY A 47 4.89 -5.07 4.65
C GLY A 47 4.23 -3.73 4.30
N ALA A 48 4.60 -3.15 3.15
CA ALA A 48 4.00 -1.91 2.66
C ALA A 48 2.51 -2.05 2.34
N ALA A 49 2.08 -3.17 1.74
CA ALA A 49 0.67 -3.45 1.50
C ALA A 49 -0.12 -3.54 2.81
N VAL A 50 0.39 -4.29 3.80
CA VAL A 50 -0.25 -4.44 5.12
C VAL A 50 -0.36 -3.10 5.83
N LEU A 51 0.73 -2.32 5.87
CA LEU A 51 0.74 -0.99 6.47
C LEU A 51 -0.26 -0.05 5.79
N SER A 52 -0.40 -0.11 4.47
CA SER A 52 -1.39 0.66 3.72
C SER A 52 -2.83 0.29 4.13
N VAL A 53 -3.14 -1.00 4.28
CA VAL A 53 -4.47 -1.45 4.74
C VAL A 53 -4.73 -1.00 6.18
N LEU A 54 -3.79 -1.22 7.09
CA LEU A 54 -3.94 -0.81 8.49
C LEU A 54 -4.15 0.69 8.62
N THR A 55 -3.37 1.49 7.89
CA THR A 55 -3.53 2.96 7.88
C THR A 55 -4.90 3.34 7.32
N SER A 56 -5.37 2.68 6.26
CA SER A 56 -6.70 2.91 5.69
C SER A 56 -7.84 2.63 6.68
N ILE A 57 -7.68 1.62 7.56
CA ILE A 57 -8.64 1.30 8.62
C ILE A 57 -8.62 2.38 9.70
N VAL A 58 -7.42 2.79 10.14
CA VAL A 58 -7.26 3.86 11.15
C VAL A 58 -7.89 5.17 10.67
N THR A 59 -7.76 5.51 9.39
CA THR A 59 -8.30 6.75 8.83
C THR A 59 -9.76 6.69 8.37
N ALA A 60 -10.43 5.54 8.50
CA ALA A 60 -11.75 5.29 7.91
C ALA A 60 -12.89 6.22 8.39
N ASN A 61 -12.69 6.92 9.51
CA ASN A 61 -13.65 7.85 10.11
C ASN A 61 -13.09 9.30 10.23
N VAL A 62 -11.92 9.58 9.65
CA VAL A 62 -11.29 10.91 9.72
C VAL A 62 -11.80 11.82 8.60
N GLY A 63 -11.86 11.29 7.38
CA GLY A 63 -12.38 12.01 6.21
C GLY A 63 -13.85 11.72 5.97
N GLU A 64 -14.18 11.27 4.76
CA GLU A 64 -15.55 10.93 4.39
C GLU A 64 -15.96 9.55 4.97
N PRO A 65 -17.20 9.39 5.48
CA PRO A 65 -17.65 8.11 6.02
C PRO A 65 -17.54 6.97 5.00
N ASN A 66 -16.97 5.84 5.43
CA ASN A 66 -16.73 4.67 4.57
C ASN A 66 -15.77 4.92 3.40
N ASP A 67 -14.86 5.87 3.55
CA ASP A 67 -13.74 6.10 2.64
C ASP A 67 -12.41 5.89 3.38
N PRO A 68 -11.40 5.24 2.77
CA PRO A 68 -10.10 5.08 3.41
C PRO A 68 -9.28 6.39 3.41
N SER A 69 -9.71 7.43 2.70
CA SER A 69 -9.06 8.73 2.69
C SER A 69 -9.24 9.50 4.00
N ALA A 70 -8.16 10.07 4.51
CA ALA A 70 -8.21 10.98 5.66
C ALA A 70 -8.72 12.38 5.29
N VAL A 71 -8.78 12.71 3.99
CA VAL A 71 -9.29 13.98 3.47
C VAL A 71 -10.59 13.77 2.71
N ALA A 72 -11.54 14.68 2.90
CA ALA A 72 -12.77 14.71 2.11
C ALA A 72 -12.43 15.03 0.64
N ARG A 73 -13.17 14.42 -0.29
CA ARG A 73 -13.04 14.77 -1.70
C ARG A 73 -13.79 16.09 -1.97
N PRO A 74 -13.25 16.97 -2.83
CA PRO A 74 -13.94 18.18 -3.27
C PRO A 74 -15.18 17.86 -4.10
#